data_AF-A0A925LXV1-F1
#
_entry.id   AF-A0A925LXV1-F1
#
_cell.length_a   1.000
_cell.length_b   1.000
_cell.length_c   1.000
_cell.angle_alpha   90.00
_cell.angle_beta   90.00
_cell.angle_gamma   90.00
#
_symmetry.space_group_name_H-M   'P 1'
#
loop_
_entity.id
_entity.type
_entity.pdbx_description
1 polymer ?
#
loop_
_entity_poly.entity_id
_entity_poly.type
_entity_poly.pdbx_seq_one_letter_code
_entity_poly.pdbx_strand_id
1 'polypeptide(L)'
;MPYLRLTIILSIGMLTACSAVNRGFADGSSQALTTDSTQLGTTSSQAASALGNFIAARRLAWEAAVLVQRPPHPVETWQAARVKWRQAINRLETIPEGTAVSAQAKEKIAVYQVNYAAISDRLTTETAAVDRFKAAQTLAWQAAITVQKPPHSLKVWQRASQKWESAIALLQSIPPTTAIAAQSQAKLITYRNNHSAINQRLAAERQALLTLKKFSAIAANLSSIPDNVYQANLTPQRIGISYEDYTRLVQELQQAFNQFASQPDARNHPVYPVLVEAIADHQAVLKLWKAYLAFKAANTQWLYDDVFDQLAPISFTDATLLSQKYGLKTDASGTKVSLRLTAWTIWQKNSQHMQQVQQQMLSLN
;
A
#
# COMPACT_ATOMS: atom_id res chain seq x y z
N MET A 1 -5.33 -13.16 30.69
CA MET A 1 -5.55 -11.71 30.92
C MET A 1 -7.00 -11.51 31.35
N PRO A 2 -7.27 -10.76 32.42
CA PRO A 2 -8.55 -10.86 33.12
C PRO A 2 -9.65 -10.21 32.28
N TYR A 3 -10.71 -10.99 32.08
CA TYR A 3 -11.93 -10.58 31.40
C TYR A 3 -12.63 -9.50 32.24
N LEU A 4 -12.76 -8.27 31.71
CA LEU A 4 -13.69 -7.28 32.24
C LEU A 4 -15.11 -7.79 31.98
N ARG A 5 -15.64 -8.61 32.89
CA ARG A 5 -17.07 -8.85 33.02
C ARG A 5 -17.67 -7.52 33.49
N LEU A 6 -18.42 -6.85 32.62
CA LEU A 6 -19.29 -5.75 33.03
C LEU A 6 -20.36 -6.34 33.95
N THR A 7 -20.16 -6.24 35.26
CA THR A 7 -21.15 -6.66 36.26
C THR A 7 -22.27 -5.62 36.27
N ILE A 8 -23.31 -5.86 35.48
CA ILE A 8 -24.54 -5.08 35.52
C ILE A 8 -25.23 -5.40 36.85
N ILE A 9 -25.18 -4.46 37.80
CA ILE A 9 -25.83 -4.61 39.11
C ILE A 9 -27.35 -4.54 38.90
N LEU A 10 -28.01 -5.69 38.98
CA LEU A 10 -29.45 -5.83 38.81
C LEU A 10 -30.10 -6.11 40.17
N SER A 11 -30.40 -5.07 40.94
CA SER A 11 -31.11 -5.21 42.21
C SER A 11 -32.60 -5.44 41.96
N ILE A 12 -33.05 -6.69 42.05
CA ILE A 12 -34.47 -7.09 42.05
C ILE A 12 -34.93 -7.14 43.51
N GLY A 13 -35.74 -6.16 43.92
CA GLY A 13 -36.53 -6.23 45.16
C GLY A 13 -37.96 -6.65 44.84
N MET A 14 -38.35 -7.86 45.24
CA MET A 14 -39.74 -8.29 45.40
C MET A 14 -40.28 -7.76 46.75
N LEU A 15 -41.60 -7.56 46.84
CA LEU A 15 -42.47 -7.74 48.03
C LEU A 15 -43.92 -7.64 47.53
N THR A 16 -44.65 -8.74 47.33
CA THR A 16 -45.57 -9.44 48.25
C THR A 16 -46.60 -8.58 48.96
N ALA A 17 -47.87 -8.93 48.71
CA ALA A 17 -49.11 -8.34 49.22
C ALA A 17 -49.40 -8.71 50.68
N CYS A 18 -50.23 -7.89 51.34
CA CYS A 18 -51.06 -8.32 52.47
C CYS A 18 -52.44 -7.64 52.39
N SER A 19 -53.47 -8.43 52.66
CA SER A 19 -54.91 -8.12 52.63
C SER A 19 -55.51 -8.07 54.05
N ALA A 20 -56.79 -7.65 54.14
CA ALA A 20 -57.76 -7.77 55.25
C ALA A 20 -57.81 -6.61 56.28
N VAL A 21 -58.94 -6.18 56.87
CA VAL A 21 -60.38 -6.52 56.82
C VAL A 21 -61.18 -5.35 57.43
N ASN A 22 -62.48 -5.32 57.13
CA ASN A 22 -63.51 -4.33 57.39
C ASN A 22 -64.07 -4.28 58.85
N ARG A 23 -64.68 -3.14 59.25
CA ARG A 23 -65.70 -2.82 60.31
C ARG A 23 -65.38 -1.43 60.92
N GLY A 24 -66.27 -0.47 61.20
CA GLY A 24 -67.71 -0.27 61.10
C GLY A 24 -68.10 0.98 61.93
N PHE A 25 -69.14 1.70 61.48
CA PHE A 25 -70.04 2.66 62.18
C PHE A 25 -69.58 4.06 62.68
N ALA A 26 -70.34 5.06 62.18
CA ALA A 26 -70.86 6.37 62.70
C ALA A 26 -70.18 7.05 63.92
N ASP A 27 -70.06 8.37 64.04
CA ASP A 27 -71.08 9.43 63.89
C ASP A 27 -70.41 10.83 64.05
N GLY A 28 -71.09 11.90 63.59
CA GLY A 28 -71.04 13.20 64.28
C GLY A 28 -70.07 14.31 63.80
N SER A 29 -70.69 15.43 63.38
CA SER A 29 -70.26 16.83 63.55
C SER A 29 -69.25 17.48 62.60
N SER A 30 -69.86 18.19 61.64
CA SER A 30 -69.54 19.43 60.93
C SER A 30 -68.42 20.36 61.43
N GLN A 31 -67.79 20.97 60.41
CA GLN A 31 -67.07 22.27 60.37
C GLN A 31 -65.54 22.28 60.53
N ALA A 32 -64.85 22.11 59.40
CA ALA A 32 -63.80 23.00 58.88
C ALA A 32 -63.27 22.42 57.55
N LEU A 33 -62.55 23.20 56.75
CA LEU A 33 -61.81 22.82 55.53
C LEU A 33 -62.54 22.96 54.19
N THR A 34 -62.78 24.20 53.78
CA THR A 34 -62.85 24.55 52.35
C THR A 34 -61.58 25.29 51.94
N THR A 35 -60.44 24.60 51.93
CA THR A 35 -59.20 25.08 51.27
C THR A 35 -58.24 23.94 50.86
N ASP A 36 -58.65 22.67 50.93
CA ASP A 36 -57.73 21.53 50.81
C ASP A 36 -57.88 20.73 49.49
N SER A 37 -59.03 20.84 48.81
CA SER A 37 -59.35 20.01 47.63
C SER A 37 -58.52 20.33 46.37
N THR A 38 -57.99 21.54 46.24
CA THR A 38 -57.10 21.93 45.13
C THR A 38 -55.64 21.48 45.33
N GLN A 39 -55.18 21.36 46.57
CA GLN A 39 -53.85 20.81 46.90
C GLN A 39 -53.85 19.26 46.90
N LEU A 40 -54.94 18.61 47.31
CA LEU A 40 -55.09 17.15 47.24
C LEU A 40 -55.21 16.62 45.80
N GLY A 41 -55.86 17.35 44.89
CA GLY A 41 -55.96 16.97 43.48
C GLY A 41 -54.63 17.12 42.71
N THR A 42 -53.86 18.17 43.01
CA THR A 42 -52.55 18.42 42.39
C THR A 42 -51.48 17.45 42.89
N THR A 43 -51.41 17.19 44.20
CA THR A 43 -50.48 16.22 44.81
C THR A 43 -50.72 14.77 44.34
N SER A 44 -51.99 14.36 44.19
CA SER A 44 -52.36 13.04 43.64
C SER A 44 -51.90 12.84 42.20
N SER A 45 -52.15 13.82 41.31
CA SER A 45 -51.72 13.74 39.91
C SER A 45 -50.19 13.77 39.75
N GLN A 46 -49.51 14.55 40.59
CA GLN A 46 -48.06 14.68 40.60
C GLN A 46 -47.39 13.40 41.12
N ALA A 47 -47.97 12.74 42.12
CA ALA A 47 -47.52 11.44 42.61
C ALA A 47 -47.69 10.33 41.56
N ALA A 48 -48.82 10.29 40.84
CA ALA A 48 -49.06 9.33 39.77
C ALA A 48 -48.07 9.52 38.59
N SER A 49 -47.81 10.77 38.21
CA SER A 49 -46.82 11.11 37.18
C SER A 49 -45.39 10.72 37.57
N ALA A 50 -45.00 10.95 38.84
CA ALA A 50 -43.70 10.57 39.37
C ALA A 50 -43.47 9.04 39.31
N LEU A 51 -44.45 8.25 39.74
CA LEU A 51 -44.38 6.78 39.67
C LEU A 51 -44.31 6.29 38.21
N GLY A 52 -45.11 6.88 37.31
CA GLY A 52 -45.09 6.57 35.88
C GLY A 52 -43.72 6.82 35.24
N ASN A 53 -43.10 7.96 35.53
CA ASN A 53 -41.74 8.29 35.05
C ASN A 53 -40.69 7.32 35.62
N PHE A 54 -40.79 6.94 36.89
CA PHE A 54 -39.88 5.98 37.51
C PHE A 54 -39.95 4.59 36.84
N ILE A 55 -41.17 4.08 36.59
CA ILE A 55 -41.38 2.80 35.91
C ILE A 55 -40.87 2.85 34.47
N ALA A 56 -41.18 3.92 33.73
CA ALA A 56 -40.69 4.10 32.36
C ALA A 56 -39.16 4.14 32.30
N ALA A 57 -38.50 4.84 33.23
CA ALA A 57 -37.05 4.88 33.34
C ALA A 57 -36.45 3.48 33.57
N ARG A 58 -37.02 2.69 34.49
CA ARG A 58 -36.59 1.32 34.74
C ARG A 58 -36.71 0.43 33.52
N ARG A 59 -37.80 0.55 32.77
CA ARG A 59 -37.99 -0.20 31.51
C ARG A 59 -36.93 0.16 30.46
N LEU A 60 -36.69 1.46 30.24
CA LEU A 60 -35.68 1.93 29.29
C LEU A 60 -34.27 1.45 29.66
N ALA A 61 -33.91 1.52 30.94
CA ALA A 61 -32.66 1.00 31.46
C ALA A 61 -32.51 -0.52 31.26
N TRP A 62 -33.57 -1.28 31.51
CA TRP A 62 -33.59 -2.72 31.26
C TRP A 62 -33.40 -3.04 29.77
N GLU A 63 -34.15 -2.38 28.90
CA GLU A 63 -34.00 -2.54 27.44
C GLU A 63 -32.57 -2.20 26.98
N ALA A 64 -31.99 -1.11 27.50
CA ALA A 64 -30.61 -0.73 27.21
C ALA A 64 -29.61 -1.81 27.64
N ALA A 65 -29.76 -2.36 28.85
CA ALA A 65 -28.91 -3.42 29.36
C ALA A 65 -29.03 -4.71 28.52
N VAL A 66 -30.26 -5.07 28.12
CA VAL A 66 -30.53 -6.25 27.28
C VAL A 66 -29.87 -6.12 25.90
N LEU A 67 -29.94 -4.94 25.27
CA LEU A 67 -29.35 -4.70 23.94
C LEU A 67 -27.86 -5.04 23.87
N VAL A 68 -27.13 -4.85 24.97
CA VAL A 68 -25.66 -4.95 24.99
C VAL A 68 -25.15 -6.20 25.70
N GLN A 69 -26.04 -7.13 26.04
CA GLN A 69 -25.63 -8.42 26.60
C GLN A 69 -24.83 -9.21 25.57
N ARG A 70 -23.82 -9.95 26.03
CA ARG A 70 -22.99 -10.83 25.19
C ARG A 70 -22.29 -10.06 24.03
N PRO A 71 -21.47 -9.04 24.34
CA PRO A 71 -20.68 -8.35 23.33
C PRO A 71 -19.72 -9.32 22.60
N PRO A 72 -19.18 -8.97 21.42
CA PRO A 72 -19.23 -7.64 20.80
C PRO A 72 -20.51 -7.36 19.99
N HIS A 73 -20.82 -6.08 19.84
CA HIS A 73 -21.97 -5.58 19.07
C HIS A 73 -21.55 -4.45 18.14
N PRO A 74 -22.25 -4.25 17.00
CA PRO A 74 -21.94 -3.15 16.09
C PRO A 74 -22.27 -1.79 16.71
N VAL A 75 -21.74 -0.72 16.12
CA VAL A 75 -21.86 0.67 16.58
C VAL A 75 -23.33 1.06 16.84
N GLU A 76 -24.23 0.62 15.96
CA GLU A 76 -25.66 0.92 16.01
C GLU A 76 -26.32 0.41 17.30
N THR A 77 -25.95 -0.80 17.75
CA THR A 77 -26.47 -1.40 18.99
C THR A 77 -26.02 -0.62 20.22
N TRP A 78 -24.73 -0.22 20.28
CA TRP A 78 -24.22 0.59 21.39
C TRP A 78 -24.83 1.98 21.40
N GLN A 79 -25.02 2.59 20.23
CA GLN A 79 -25.70 3.88 20.10
C GLN A 79 -27.15 3.80 20.59
N ALA A 80 -27.88 2.74 20.22
CA ALA A 80 -29.25 2.53 20.69
C ALA A 80 -29.32 2.38 22.22
N ALA A 81 -28.41 1.61 22.82
CA ALA A 81 -28.32 1.48 24.26
C ALA A 81 -27.97 2.81 24.94
N ARG A 82 -27.03 3.59 24.38
CA ARG A 82 -26.66 4.93 24.89
C ARG A 82 -27.86 5.86 24.93
N VAL A 83 -28.66 5.89 23.86
CA VAL A 83 -29.89 6.69 23.77
C VAL A 83 -30.89 6.27 24.85
N LYS A 84 -31.14 4.97 25.03
CA LYS A 84 -32.06 4.46 26.05
C LYS A 84 -31.61 4.79 27.47
N TRP A 85 -30.31 4.68 27.78
CA TRP A 85 -29.77 5.09 29.07
C TRP A 85 -30.00 6.59 29.32
N ARG A 86 -29.75 7.45 28.31
CA ARG A 86 -30.03 8.90 28.45
C ARG A 86 -31.51 9.17 28.67
N GLN A 87 -32.39 8.52 27.93
CA GLN A 87 -33.84 8.66 28.11
C GLN A 87 -34.28 8.21 29.50
N ALA A 88 -33.71 7.13 30.04
CA ALA A 88 -33.99 6.67 31.40
C ALA A 88 -33.57 7.71 32.46
N ILE A 89 -32.37 8.29 32.31
CA ILE A 89 -31.88 9.36 33.21
C ILE A 89 -32.81 10.57 33.16
N ASN A 90 -33.13 11.08 31.96
CA ASN A 90 -34.00 12.24 31.79
C ASN A 90 -35.37 12.02 32.44
N ARG A 91 -35.93 10.80 32.39
CA ARG A 91 -37.20 10.47 33.06
C ARG A 91 -37.09 10.57 34.58
N LEU A 92 -35.99 10.09 35.17
CA LEU A 92 -35.77 10.19 36.61
C LEU A 92 -35.54 11.63 37.08
N GLU A 93 -34.86 12.45 36.28
CA GLU A 93 -34.62 13.87 36.60
C GLU A 93 -35.90 14.72 36.63
N THR A 94 -36.97 14.27 35.96
CA THR A 94 -38.28 14.95 36.02
C THR A 94 -39.10 14.62 37.27
N ILE A 95 -38.64 13.71 38.14
CA ILE A 95 -39.36 13.30 39.35
C ILE A 95 -39.21 14.39 40.43
N PRO A 96 -40.30 15.01 40.90
CA PRO A 96 -40.23 16.04 41.94
C PRO A 96 -39.73 15.51 43.28
N GLU A 97 -39.03 16.37 44.01
CA GLU A 97 -38.67 16.15 45.41
C GLU A 97 -39.92 15.92 46.28
N GLY A 98 -39.77 15.15 47.35
CA GLY A 98 -40.87 14.86 48.29
C GLY A 98 -41.88 13.82 47.80
N THR A 99 -41.79 13.35 46.55
CA THR A 99 -42.58 12.20 46.08
C THR A 99 -42.05 10.89 46.67
N ALA A 100 -42.93 9.89 46.79
CA ALA A 100 -42.59 8.60 47.41
C ALA A 100 -41.42 7.85 46.73
N VAL A 101 -41.16 8.13 45.44
CA VAL A 101 -40.08 7.50 44.65
C VAL A 101 -38.84 8.39 44.49
N SER A 102 -38.85 9.62 45.03
CA SER A 102 -37.76 10.60 44.81
C SER A 102 -36.39 10.10 45.28
N ALA A 103 -36.30 9.49 46.46
CA ALA A 103 -35.04 8.92 46.98
C ALA A 103 -34.50 7.80 46.08
N GLN A 104 -35.37 6.88 45.66
CA GLN A 104 -35.02 5.79 44.75
C GLN A 104 -34.64 6.30 43.35
N ALA A 105 -35.28 7.37 42.88
CA ALA A 105 -34.96 8.01 41.61
C ALA A 105 -33.54 8.57 41.64
N LYS A 106 -33.15 9.29 42.70
CA LYS A 106 -31.78 9.80 42.89
C LYS A 106 -30.74 8.69 42.90
N GLU A 107 -31.01 7.60 43.61
CA GLU A 107 -30.12 6.43 43.63
C GLU A 107 -29.95 5.83 42.22
N LYS A 108 -31.05 5.66 41.49
CA LYS A 108 -31.01 5.11 40.12
C LYS A 108 -30.35 6.05 39.12
N ILE A 109 -30.47 7.37 39.26
CA ILE A 109 -29.74 8.33 38.42
C ILE A 109 -28.25 8.07 38.51
N ALA A 110 -27.68 7.94 39.71
CA ALA A 110 -26.25 7.68 39.90
C ALA A 110 -25.81 6.39 39.19
N VAL A 111 -26.58 5.30 39.36
CA VAL A 111 -26.30 4.01 38.68
C VAL A 111 -26.38 4.14 37.16
N TYR A 112 -27.41 4.83 36.65
CA TYR A 112 -27.65 4.95 35.22
C TYR A 112 -26.62 5.85 34.54
N GLN A 113 -26.12 6.87 35.24
CA GLN A 113 -25.02 7.72 34.77
C GLN A 113 -23.74 6.91 34.58
N VAL A 114 -23.40 6.01 35.51
CA VAL A 114 -22.24 5.10 35.37
C VAL A 114 -22.40 4.18 34.15
N ASN A 115 -23.58 3.57 33.98
CA ASN A 115 -23.85 2.72 32.80
C ASN A 115 -23.80 3.53 31.50
N TYR A 116 -24.38 4.72 31.48
CA TYR A 116 -24.34 5.61 30.32
C TYR A 116 -22.89 5.96 29.92
N ALA A 117 -22.03 6.27 30.90
CA ALA A 117 -20.62 6.55 30.66
C ALA A 117 -19.92 5.32 30.04
N ALA A 118 -20.06 4.14 30.64
CA ALA A 118 -19.46 2.91 30.13
C ALA A 118 -19.91 2.56 28.70
N ILE A 119 -21.19 2.75 28.38
CA ILE A 119 -21.73 2.54 27.02
C ILE A 119 -21.20 3.60 26.05
N SER A 120 -21.00 4.83 26.51
CA SER A 120 -20.44 5.91 25.68
C SER A 120 -18.97 5.65 25.33
N ASP A 121 -18.16 5.19 26.29
CA ASP A 121 -16.77 4.80 26.07
C ASP A 121 -16.68 3.62 25.11
N ARG A 122 -17.58 2.64 25.28
CA ARG A 122 -17.63 1.48 24.41
C ARG A 122 -18.01 1.87 22.98
N LEU A 123 -19.01 2.73 22.80
CA LEU A 123 -19.39 3.26 21.50
C LEU A 123 -18.22 3.98 20.82
N THR A 124 -17.48 4.82 21.55
CA THR A 124 -16.27 5.49 21.03
C THR A 124 -15.25 4.49 20.53
N THR A 125 -15.01 3.41 21.29
CA THR A 125 -14.09 2.33 20.90
C THR A 125 -14.53 1.62 19.62
N GLU A 126 -15.81 1.28 19.50
CA GLU A 126 -16.36 0.58 18.33
C GLU A 126 -16.34 1.47 17.08
N THR A 127 -16.73 2.75 17.21
CA THR A 127 -16.68 3.73 16.11
C THR A 127 -15.24 3.89 15.61
N ALA A 128 -14.30 4.09 16.52
CA ALA A 128 -12.90 4.26 16.17
C ALA A 128 -12.30 2.98 15.54
N ALA A 129 -12.81 1.79 15.85
CA ALA A 129 -12.41 0.55 15.20
C ALA A 129 -12.96 0.45 13.76
N VAL A 130 -14.22 0.81 13.55
CA VAL A 130 -14.83 0.86 12.21
C VAL A 130 -14.12 1.88 11.32
N ASP A 131 -13.77 3.06 11.85
CA ASP A 131 -13.08 4.10 11.08
C ASP A 131 -11.67 3.66 10.67
N ARG A 132 -10.91 3.04 11.58
CA ARG A 132 -9.60 2.44 11.25
C ARG A 132 -9.73 1.36 10.18
N PHE A 133 -10.74 0.50 10.28
CA PHE A 133 -10.99 -0.54 9.29
C PHE A 133 -11.28 0.06 7.90
N LYS A 134 -12.13 1.09 7.83
CA LYS A 134 -12.41 1.82 6.58
C LYS A 134 -11.16 2.49 6.01
N ALA A 135 -10.40 3.20 6.85
CA ALA A 135 -9.16 3.86 6.42
C ALA A 135 -8.12 2.85 5.88
N ALA A 136 -7.99 1.69 6.52
CA ALA A 136 -7.13 0.61 6.05
C ALA A 136 -7.57 0.11 4.66
N GLN A 137 -8.87 -0.06 4.43
CA GLN A 137 -9.39 -0.47 3.11
C GLN A 137 -9.10 0.57 2.02
N THR A 138 -9.25 1.85 2.33
CA THR A 138 -8.93 2.93 1.39
C THR A 138 -7.45 2.92 1.02
N LEU A 139 -6.54 2.80 1.99
CA LEU A 139 -5.10 2.76 1.74
C LEU A 139 -4.70 1.52 0.92
N ALA A 140 -5.26 0.36 1.24
CA ALA A 140 -5.06 -0.87 0.50
C ALA A 140 -5.52 -0.76 -0.96
N TRP A 141 -6.69 -0.18 -1.20
CA TRP A 141 -7.21 0.06 -2.54
C TRP A 141 -6.32 1.03 -3.34
N GLN A 142 -5.91 2.15 -2.72
CA GLN A 142 -4.97 3.08 -3.34
C GLN A 142 -3.63 2.41 -3.67
N ALA A 143 -3.11 1.57 -2.78
CA ALA A 143 -1.88 0.81 -3.00
C ALA A 143 -2.01 -0.11 -4.21
N ALA A 144 -3.13 -0.86 -4.31
CA ALA A 144 -3.39 -1.76 -5.42
C ALA A 144 -3.51 -1.01 -6.76
N ILE A 145 -4.22 0.12 -6.81
CA ILE A 145 -4.36 0.92 -8.04
C ILE A 145 -3.03 1.53 -8.48
N THR A 146 -2.23 2.00 -7.52
CA THR A 146 -0.93 2.64 -7.79
C THR A 146 -0.01 1.76 -8.63
N VAL A 147 -0.16 0.44 -8.56
CA VAL A 147 0.73 -0.53 -9.22
C VAL A 147 0.06 -1.34 -10.33
N GLN A 148 -1.16 -0.97 -10.75
CA GLN A 148 -1.81 -1.63 -11.88
C GLN A 148 -1.07 -1.33 -13.17
N LYS A 149 -1.04 -2.31 -14.10
CA LYS A 149 -0.43 -2.18 -15.43
C LYS A 149 1.04 -1.75 -15.37
N PRO A 150 1.94 -2.59 -14.80
CA PRO A 150 3.39 -2.34 -14.85
C PRO A 150 3.90 -2.24 -16.32
N PRO A 151 5.09 -1.67 -16.56
CA PRO A 151 6.15 -1.33 -15.60
C PRO A 151 5.93 -0.01 -14.84
N HIS A 152 6.51 0.09 -13.65
CA HIS A 152 6.45 1.26 -12.76
C HIS A 152 7.83 1.57 -12.18
N SER A 153 8.10 2.85 -11.89
CA SER A 153 9.35 3.24 -11.24
C SER A 153 9.48 2.69 -9.82
N LEU A 154 10.72 2.62 -9.33
CA LEU A 154 11.02 2.21 -7.95
C LEU A 154 10.22 3.04 -6.93
N LYS A 155 10.09 4.35 -7.17
CA LYS A 155 9.35 5.28 -6.31
C LYS A 155 7.86 4.95 -6.23
N VAL A 156 7.25 4.49 -7.33
CA VAL A 156 5.84 4.08 -7.36
C VAL A 156 5.65 2.81 -6.51
N TRP A 157 6.53 1.82 -6.65
CA TRP A 157 6.50 0.61 -5.82
C TRP A 157 6.71 0.92 -4.33
N GLN A 158 7.65 1.81 -3.98
CA GLN A 158 7.87 2.26 -2.61
C GLN A 158 6.61 2.89 -2.00
N ARG A 159 5.95 3.79 -2.74
CA ARG A 159 4.71 4.43 -2.31
C ARG A 159 3.60 3.42 -2.07
N ALA A 160 3.49 2.39 -2.92
CA ALA A 160 2.51 1.32 -2.73
C ALA A 160 2.83 0.49 -1.48
N SER A 161 4.11 0.17 -1.26
CA SER A 161 4.58 -0.55 -0.07
C SER A 161 4.22 0.21 1.23
N GLN A 162 4.50 1.50 1.29
CA GLN A 162 4.19 2.36 2.44
C GLN A 162 2.68 2.42 2.75
N LYS A 163 1.83 2.46 1.71
CA LYS A 163 0.39 2.42 1.88
C LYS A 163 -0.09 1.07 2.43
N TRP A 164 0.48 -0.04 1.95
CA TRP A 164 0.18 -1.37 2.50
C TRP A 164 0.60 -1.50 3.97
N GLU A 165 1.81 -1.04 4.31
CA GLU A 165 2.30 -1.01 5.68
C GLU A 165 1.39 -0.18 6.60
N SER A 166 0.96 1.00 6.14
CA SER A 166 0.03 1.86 6.88
C SER A 166 -1.35 1.22 7.06
N ALA A 167 -1.88 0.55 6.02
CA ALA A 167 -3.13 -0.20 6.11
C ALA A 167 -3.03 -1.36 7.11
N ILE A 168 -1.92 -2.09 7.11
CA ILE A 168 -1.62 -3.16 8.06
C ILE A 168 -1.58 -2.64 9.50
N ALA A 169 -0.88 -1.51 9.74
CA ALA A 169 -0.79 -0.90 11.06
C ALA A 169 -2.17 -0.49 11.61
N LEU A 170 -3.03 0.09 10.76
CA LEU A 170 -4.40 0.42 11.14
C LEU A 170 -5.20 -0.81 11.56
N LEU A 171 -5.15 -1.91 10.79
CA LEU A 171 -5.83 -3.16 11.14
C LEU A 171 -5.29 -3.78 12.43
N GLN A 172 -3.97 -3.74 12.66
CA GLN A 172 -3.34 -4.25 13.89
C GLN A 172 -3.73 -3.45 15.13
N SER A 173 -4.03 -2.16 14.99
CA SER A 173 -4.45 -1.31 16.11
C SER A 173 -5.92 -1.47 16.51
N ILE A 174 -6.70 -2.28 15.79
CA ILE A 174 -8.11 -2.56 16.12
C ILE A 174 -8.18 -3.49 17.33
N PRO A 175 -8.85 -3.11 18.44
CA PRO A 175 -8.92 -3.97 19.61
C PRO A 175 -9.69 -5.27 19.33
N PRO A 176 -9.22 -6.42 19.84
CA PRO A 176 -9.83 -7.73 19.56
C PRO A 176 -11.24 -7.88 20.16
N THR A 177 -11.60 -7.01 21.09
CA THR A 177 -12.93 -7.01 21.72
C THR A 177 -13.99 -6.32 20.88
N THR A 178 -13.66 -5.66 19.77
CA THR A 178 -14.62 -4.92 18.92
C THR A 178 -15.37 -5.84 17.96
N ALA A 179 -16.53 -5.41 17.47
CA ALA A 179 -17.34 -6.23 16.55
C ALA A 179 -16.64 -6.48 15.21
N ILE A 180 -15.81 -5.52 14.76
CA ILE A 180 -15.09 -5.61 13.47
C ILE A 180 -13.79 -6.43 13.57
N ALA A 181 -13.38 -6.88 14.76
CA ALA A 181 -12.09 -7.52 14.98
C ALA A 181 -11.84 -8.76 14.10
N ALA A 182 -12.85 -9.63 13.96
CA ALA A 182 -12.72 -10.83 13.13
C ALA A 182 -12.50 -10.49 11.65
N GLN A 183 -13.22 -9.50 11.12
CA GLN A 183 -13.07 -9.04 9.75
C GLN A 183 -11.73 -8.34 9.53
N SER A 184 -11.29 -7.53 10.50
CA SER A 184 -9.95 -6.92 10.51
C SER A 184 -8.85 -7.99 10.40
N GLN A 185 -8.93 -9.02 11.24
CA GLN A 185 -7.93 -10.09 11.26
C GLN A 185 -7.89 -10.88 9.93
N ALA A 186 -9.06 -11.14 9.32
CA ALA A 186 -9.12 -11.78 8.01
C ALA A 186 -8.44 -10.92 6.92
N LYS A 187 -8.72 -9.61 6.88
CA LYS A 187 -8.09 -8.68 5.93
C LYS A 187 -6.59 -8.52 6.17
N LEU A 188 -6.14 -8.56 7.42
CA LEU A 188 -4.74 -8.43 7.79
C LEU A 188 -3.86 -9.51 7.14
N ILE A 189 -4.36 -10.74 7.00
CA ILE A 189 -3.67 -11.84 6.30
C ILE A 189 -3.50 -11.47 4.83
N THR A 190 -4.58 -11.07 4.15
CA THR A 190 -4.53 -10.64 2.75
C THR A 190 -3.57 -9.47 2.55
N TYR A 191 -3.59 -8.47 3.42
CA TYR A 191 -2.78 -7.26 3.27
C TYR A 191 -1.29 -7.57 3.46
N ARG A 192 -0.93 -8.45 4.40
CA ARG A 192 0.45 -8.91 4.58
C ARG A 192 0.97 -9.65 3.35
N ASN A 193 0.15 -10.51 2.75
CA ASN A 193 0.53 -11.22 1.52
C ASN A 193 0.76 -10.24 0.37
N ASN A 194 -0.15 -9.28 0.18
CA ASN A 194 0.01 -8.23 -0.84
C ASN A 194 1.25 -7.38 -0.58
N HIS A 195 1.49 -6.95 0.67
CA HIS A 195 2.69 -6.20 1.03
C HIS A 195 3.98 -6.99 0.76
N SER A 196 3.99 -8.30 1.06
CA SER A 196 5.11 -9.18 0.76
C SER A 196 5.38 -9.25 -0.74
N ALA A 197 4.33 -9.43 -1.56
CA ALA A 197 4.45 -9.44 -3.02
C ALA A 197 4.99 -8.10 -3.56
N ILE A 198 4.53 -6.96 -3.02
CA ILE A 198 5.06 -5.64 -3.38
C ILE A 198 6.54 -5.51 -2.99
N ASN A 199 6.95 -6.00 -1.82
CA ASN A 199 8.35 -5.95 -1.40
C ASN A 199 9.26 -6.85 -2.26
N GLN A 200 8.77 -8.02 -2.67
CA GLN A 200 9.48 -8.88 -3.64
C GLN A 200 9.65 -8.15 -4.98
N ARG A 201 8.60 -7.50 -5.48
CA ARG A 201 8.71 -6.67 -6.69
C ARG A 201 9.69 -5.51 -6.50
N LEU A 202 9.65 -4.84 -5.37
CA LEU A 202 10.59 -3.76 -5.07
C LEU A 202 12.05 -4.23 -5.09
N ALA A 203 12.33 -5.42 -4.58
CA ALA A 203 13.65 -6.03 -4.64
C ALA A 203 14.06 -6.34 -6.10
N ALA A 204 13.16 -6.91 -6.89
CA ALA A 204 13.40 -7.17 -8.32
C ALA A 204 13.67 -5.88 -9.10
N GLU A 205 12.91 -4.80 -8.83
CA GLU A 205 13.09 -3.49 -9.47
C GLU A 205 14.46 -2.87 -9.11
N ARG A 206 14.88 -2.98 -7.85
CA ARG A 206 16.23 -2.55 -7.44
C ARG A 206 17.31 -3.34 -8.17
N GLN A 207 17.13 -4.65 -8.29
CA GLN A 207 18.08 -5.50 -9.00
C GLN A 207 18.15 -5.15 -10.49
N ALA A 208 17.00 -4.91 -11.13
CA ALA A 208 16.92 -4.44 -12.51
C ALA A 208 17.71 -3.13 -12.69
N LEU A 209 17.51 -2.13 -11.82
CA LEU A 209 18.26 -0.88 -11.85
C LEU A 209 19.77 -1.08 -11.67
N LEU A 210 20.20 -1.99 -10.79
CA LEU A 210 21.62 -2.34 -10.64
C LEU A 210 22.19 -2.98 -11.91
N THR A 211 21.47 -3.90 -12.53
CA THR A 211 21.89 -4.53 -13.80
C THR A 211 21.98 -3.51 -14.94
N LEU A 212 21.03 -2.57 -15.01
CA LEU A 212 21.03 -1.48 -16.00
C LEU A 212 22.21 -0.52 -15.78
N LYS A 213 22.55 -0.20 -14.53
CA LYS A 213 23.76 0.61 -14.22
C LYS A 213 25.04 -0.10 -14.64
N LYS A 214 25.16 -1.41 -14.39
CA LYS A 214 26.32 -2.21 -14.84
C LYS A 214 26.42 -2.21 -16.36
N PHE A 215 25.30 -2.47 -17.05
CA PHE A 215 25.22 -2.42 -18.51
C PHE A 215 25.68 -1.05 -19.03
N SER A 216 25.13 0.04 -18.48
CA SER A 216 25.48 1.40 -18.85
C SER A 216 26.97 1.71 -18.65
N ALA A 217 27.59 1.25 -17.55
CA ALA A 217 29.01 1.44 -17.31
C ALA A 217 29.90 0.68 -18.32
N ILE A 218 29.59 -0.59 -18.60
CA ILE A 218 30.32 -1.40 -19.59
C ILE A 218 30.18 -0.77 -20.98
N ALA A 219 28.97 -0.37 -21.35
CA ALA A 219 28.71 0.25 -22.63
C ALA A 219 29.38 1.63 -22.77
N ALA A 220 29.43 2.45 -21.70
CA ALA A 220 30.17 3.71 -21.69
C ALA A 220 31.68 3.48 -21.89
N ASN A 221 32.25 2.45 -21.25
CA ASN A 221 33.64 2.06 -21.48
C ASN A 221 33.87 1.69 -22.96
N LEU A 222 33.00 0.85 -23.53
CA LEU A 222 33.05 0.47 -24.94
C LEU A 222 32.88 1.69 -25.89
N SER A 223 32.02 2.64 -25.55
CA SER A 223 31.78 3.87 -26.32
C SER A 223 32.92 4.89 -26.23
N SER A 224 33.80 4.80 -25.22
CA SER A 224 34.96 5.71 -25.08
C SER A 224 36.17 5.33 -25.94
N ILE A 225 36.20 4.09 -26.44
CA ILE A 225 37.29 3.56 -27.27
C ILE A 225 37.53 4.43 -28.53
N PRO A 226 36.51 4.82 -29.32
CA PRO A 226 36.71 5.62 -30.53
C PRO A 226 37.18 7.06 -30.25
N ASP A 227 36.75 7.65 -29.12
CA ASP A 227 37.11 9.02 -28.75
C ASP A 227 38.57 9.12 -28.29
N ASN A 228 39.05 8.11 -27.55
CA ASN A 228 40.46 7.99 -27.16
C ASN A 228 41.39 7.83 -28.38
N VAL A 229 40.92 7.18 -29.44
CA VAL A 229 41.65 7.01 -30.71
C VAL A 229 41.87 8.35 -31.42
N TYR A 230 40.94 9.30 -31.34
CA TYR A 230 41.05 10.60 -32.02
C TYR A 230 41.99 11.58 -31.31
N GLN A 231 42.08 11.53 -29.97
CA GLN A 231 42.81 12.52 -29.16
C GLN A 231 44.33 12.25 -29.06
N ALA A 232 44.82 11.06 -29.43
CA ALA A 232 46.15 10.57 -29.05
C ALA A 232 47.23 10.55 -30.15
N ASN A 233 47.21 11.45 -31.16
CA ASN A 233 48.23 11.54 -32.24
C ASN A 233 48.76 10.17 -32.73
N LEU A 234 47.79 9.33 -33.11
CA LEU A 234 47.83 8.01 -33.74
C LEU A 234 49.21 7.46 -34.14
N THR A 235 49.66 6.45 -33.39
CA THR A 235 50.47 5.35 -33.96
C THR A 235 49.64 4.06 -34.00
N PRO A 236 49.87 3.18 -34.99
CA PRO A 236 49.15 1.91 -35.25
C PRO A 236 48.85 0.99 -34.06
N GLN A 237 49.63 1.11 -32.99
CA GLN A 237 49.67 0.14 -31.90
C GLN A 237 48.68 0.43 -30.77
N ARG A 238 47.84 1.47 -30.86
CA ARG A 238 47.03 1.93 -29.70
C ARG A 238 45.59 2.31 -30.05
N ILE A 239 44.76 1.33 -30.44
CA ILE A 239 43.28 1.46 -30.31
C ILE A 239 42.86 1.59 -28.83
N GLY A 240 43.82 1.51 -27.90
CA GLY A 240 43.59 1.59 -26.46
C GLY A 240 42.94 0.34 -25.87
N ILE A 241 42.59 -0.64 -26.72
CA ILE A 241 41.99 -1.91 -26.32
C ILE A 241 42.43 -3.05 -27.24
N SER A 242 42.70 -4.23 -26.67
CA SER A 242 42.99 -5.46 -27.41
C SER A 242 41.70 -6.12 -27.93
N TYR A 243 41.82 -7.03 -28.91
CA TYR A 243 40.68 -7.85 -29.34
C TYR A 243 40.16 -8.71 -28.19
N GLU A 244 41.07 -9.26 -27.37
CA GLU A 244 40.70 -10.05 -26.18
C GLU A 244 39.92 -9.20 -25.17
N ASP A 245 40.38 -7.98 -24.87
CA ASP A 245 39.70 -7.08 -23.93
C ASP A 245 38.34 -6.62 -24.47
N TYR A 246 38.24 -6.28 -25.76
CA TYR A 246 36.96 -5.94 -26.37
C TYR A 246 35.99 -7.12 -26.30
N THR A 247 36.47 -8.33 -26.62
CA THR A 247 35.70 -9.57 -26.53
C THR A 247 35.19 -9.80 -25.12
N ARG A 248 36.05 -9.64 -24.11
CA ARG A 248 35.70 -9.76 -22.70
C ARG A 248 34.61 -8.76 -22.30
N LEU A 249 34.76 -7.48 -22.65
CA LEU A 249 33.75 -6.45 -22.33
C LEU A 249 32.41 -6.72 -23.01
N VAL A 250 32.39 -7.18 -24.27
CA VAL A 250 31.13 -7.55 -24.96
C VAL A 250 30.47 -8.76 -24.30
N GLN A 251 31.25 -9.73 -23.80
CA GLN A 251 30.72 -10.85 -23.02
C GLN A 251 30.15 -10.39 -21.66
N GLU A 252 30.84 -9.52 -20.94
CA GLU A 252 30.35 -8.92 -19.69
C GLU A 252 29.05 -8.14 -19.94
N LEU A 253 28.97 -7.40 -21.04
CA LEU A 253 27.76 -6.67 -21.45
C LEU A 253 26.58 -7.63 -21.71
N GLN A 254 26.82 -8.72 -22.44
CA GLN A 254 25.82 -9.75 -22.71
C GLN A 254 25.34 -10.42 -21.41
N GLN A 255 26.26 -10.70 -20.48
CA GLN A 255 25.91 -11.27 -19.17
C GLN A 255 25.04 -10.30 -18.36
N ALA A 256 25.38 -9.02 -18.33
CA ALA A 256 24.59 -8.00 -17.66
C ALA A 256 23.18 -7.89 -18.25
N PHE A 257 23.06 -7.95 -19.58
CA PHE A 257 21.75 -8.00 -20.23
C PHE A 257 20.95 -9.26 -19.89
N ASN A 258 21.59 -10.43 -19.88
CA ASN A 258 20.89 -11.68 -19.52
C ASN A 258 20.33 -11.62 -18.09
N GLN A 259 21.08 -11.02 -17.16
CA GLN A 259 20.63 -10.79 -15.79
C GLN A 259 19.46 -9.79 -15.69
N PHE A 260 19.45 -8.76 -16.55
CA PHE A 260 18.31 -7.85 -16.66
C PHE A 260 17.10 -8.56 -17.28
N ALA A 261 17.30 -9.29 -18.37
CA ALA A 261 16.25 -10.00 -19.11
C ALA A 261 15.56 -11.11 -18.29
N SER A 262 16.24 -11.63 -17.25
CA SER A 262 15.64 -12.57 -16.30
C SER A 262 14.76 -11.90 -15.23
N GLN A 263 14.76 -10.57 -15.12
CA GLN A 263 13.92 -9.86 -14.15
C GLN A 263 12.44 -9.87 -14.59
N PRO A 264 11.49 -9.85 -13.64
CA PRO A 264 10.07 -9.70 -13.93
C PRO A 264 9.80 -8.45 -14.78
N ASP A 265 8.92 -8.57 -15.78
CA ASP A 265 8.53 -7.51 -16.73
C ASP A 265 9.68 -6.88 -17.53
N ALA A 266 10.90 -7.44 -17.50
CA ALA A 266 12.04 -6.88 -18.22
C ALA A 266 11.74 -6.66 -19.71
N ARG A 267 11.05 -7.60 -20.37
CA ARG A 267 10.64 -7.50 -21.78
C ARG A 267 9.65 -6.38 -22.07
N ASN A 268 8.85 -5.98 -21.07
CA ASN A 268 7.90 -4.89 -21.18
C ASN A 268 8.53 -3.54 -20.82
N HIS A 269 9.78 -3.55 -20.33
CA HIS A 269 10.50 -2.34 -19.96
C HIS A 269 10.89 -1.53 -21.20
N PRO A 270 10.70 -0.20 -21.23
CA PRO A 270 10.96 0.63 -22.42
C PRO A 270 12.40 0.56 -22.93
N VAL A 271 13.37 0.35 -22.03
CA VAL A 271 14.79 0.21 -22.41
C VAL A 271 15.14 -1.13 -23.05
N TYR A 272 14.33 -2.18 -22.86
CA TYR A 272 14.65 -3.54 -23.32
C TYR A 272 15.00 -3.62 -24.82
N PRO A 273 14.17 -3.10 -25.75
CA PRO A 273 14.52 -3.12 -27.17
C PRO A 273 15.80 -2.36 -27.49
N VAL A 274 16.07 -1.25 -26.80
CA VAL A 274 17.29 -0.45 -26.99
C VAL A 274 18.53 -1.23 -26.56
N LEU A 275 18.46 -1.96 -25.45
CA LEU A 275 19.55 -2.83 -24.99
C LEU A 275 19.83 -3.96 -25.97
N VAL A 276 18.79 -4.58 -26.54
CA VAL A 276 18.93 -5.64 -27.56
C VAL A 276 19.71 -5.12 -28.76
N GLU A 277 19.36 -3.92 -29.25
CA GLU A 277 20.07 -3.30 -30.38
C GLU A 277 21.52 -2.96 -30.04
N ALA A 278 21.79 -2.37 -28.88
CA ALA A 278 23.14 -2.03 -28.44
C ALA A 278 24.07 -3.27 -28.36
N ILE A 279 23.56 -4.38 -27.84
CA ILE A 279 24.31 -5.65 -27.79
C ILE A 279 24.57 -6.19 -29.20
N ALA A 280 23.56 -6.15 -30.07
CA ALA A 280 23.70 -6.61 -31.45
C ALA A 280 24.77 -5.78 -32.20
N ASP A 281 24.84 -4.48 -31.96
CA ASP A 281 25.84 -3.58 -32.53
C ASP A 281 27.26 -3.96 -32.06
N HIS A 282 27.46 -4.18 -30.77
CA HIS A 282 28.74 -4.65 -30.23
C HIS A 282 29.17 -6.02 -30.76
N GLN A 283 28.23 -6.95 -30.91
CA GLN A 283 28.48 -8.25 -31.53
C GLN A 283 28.86 -8.12 -33.01
N ALA A 284 28.28 -7.16 -33.75
CA ALA A 284 28.63 -6.89 -35.13
C ALA A 284 30.09 -6.43 -35.26
N VAL A 285 30.55 -5.53 -34.38
CA VAL A 285 31.96 -5.10 -34.32
C VAL A 285 32.88 -6.29 -34.02
N LEU A 286 32.51 -7.15 -33.07
CA LEU A 286 33.29 -8.34 -32.73
C LEU A 286 33.42 -9.31 -33.92
N LYS A 287 32.34 -9.54 -34.65
CA LYS A 287 32.35 -10.36 -35.87
C LYS A 287 33.25 -9.76 -36.95
N LEU A 288 33.17 -8.44 -37.16
CA LEU A 288 34.00 -7.70 -38.11
C LEU A 288 35.49 -7.83 -37.77
N TRP A 289 35.85 -7.62 -36.51
CA TRP A 289 37.24 -7.72 -36.05
C TRP A 289 37.76 -9.16 -36.15
N LYS A 290 36.94 -10.16 -35.81
CA LYS A 290 37.32 -11.58 -35.95
C LYS A 290 37.57 -11.97 -37.41
N ALA A 291 36.70 -11.56 -38.32
CA ALA A 291 36.85 -11.82 -39.76
C ALA A 291 38.16 -11.21 -40.30
N TYR A 292 38.48 -9.99 -39.86
CA TYR A 292 39.74 -9.34 -40.19
C TYR A 292 40.97 -10.11 -39.68
N LEU A 293 40.99 -10.52 -38.41
CA LEU A 293 42.12 -11.26 -37.85
C LEU A 293 42.36 -12.59 -38.59
N ALA A 294 41.29 -13.29 -38.98
CA ALA A 294 41.38 -14.50 -39.79
C ALA A 294 41.95 -14.22 -41.19
N PHE A 295 41.51 -13.14 -41.85
CA PHE A 295 42.04 -12.73 -43.14
C PHE A 295 43.53 -12.37 -43.06
N LYS A 296 43.92 -11.60 -42.04
CA LYS A 296 45.33 -11.24 -41.78
C LYS A 296 46.19 -12.48 -41.57
N ALA A 297 45.73 -13.45 -40.78
CA ALA A 297 46.44 -14.71 -40.56
C ALA A 297 46.65 -15.53 -41.83
N ALA A 298 45.71 -15.46 -42.78
CA ALA A 298 45.81 -16.14 -44.07
C ALA A 298 46.67 -15.40 -45.12
N ASN A 299 47.04 -14.13 -44.89
CA ASN A 299 47.72 -13.28 -45.88
C ASN A 299 48.95 -12.59 -45.27
N THR A 300 50.08 -13.30 -45.22
CA THR A 300 51.34 -12.85 -44.59
C THR A 300 51.95 -11.58 -45.22
N GLN A 301 51.58 -11.23 -46.46
CA GLN A 301 52.03 -9.97 -47.10
C GLN A 301 51.42 -8.70 -46.44
N TRP A 302 50.37 -8.82 -45.63
CA TRP A 302 49.69 -7.71 -44.95
C TRP A 302 50.24 -7.44 -43.52
N LEU A 303 51.43 -7.95 -43.20
CA LEU A 303 52.00 -7.88 -41.84
C LEU A 303 52.57 -6.50 -41.45
N TYR A 304 52.80 -5.58 -42.40
CA TYR A 304 53.66 -4.40 -42.17
C TYR A 304 53.00 -3.02 -42.20
N ASP A 305 51.74 -2.88 -42.64
CA ASP A 305 51.07 -1.57 -42.72
C ASP A 305 49.94 -1.42 -41.71
N ASP A 306 49.73 -0.17 -41.26
CA ASP A 306 48.82 0.20 -40.19
C ASP A 306 47.39 -0.37 -40.38
N VAL A 307 46.95 -1.09 -39.37
CA VAL A 307 46.09 -2.28 -39.41
C VAL A 307 44.60 -1.92 -39.55
N PHE A 308 44.22 -0.65 -39.42
CA PHE A 308 42.82 -0.20 -39.42
C PHE A 308 42.41 0.63 -40.63
N ASP A 309 43.35 1.20 -41.40
CA ASP A 309 43.03 2.09 -42.52
C ASP A 309 42.88 1.37 -43.88
N GLN A 310 43.07 0.04 -43.91
CA GLN A 310 43.04 -0.72 -45.14
C GLN A 310 41.63 -1.19 -45.55
N LEU A 311 41.44 -1.25 -46.87
CA LEU A 311 40.21 -1.69 -47.52
C LEU A 311 40.17 -3.23 -47.59
N ALA A 312 39.28 -3.86 -46.84
CA ALA A 312 39.05 -5.31 -46.88
C ALA A 312 37.94 -5.66 -47.89
N PRO A 313 38.03 -6.77 -48.64
CA PRO A 313 36.93 -7.24 -49.49
C PRO A 313 35.61 -7.41 -48.73
N ILE A 314 34.50 -6.98 -49.35
CA ILE A 314 33.16 -7.04 -48.73
C ILE A 314 32.71 -8.47 -48.38
N SER A 315 33.24 -9.47 -49.10
CA SER A 315 32.94 -10.89 -48.95
C SER A 315 33.36 -11.48 -47.59
N PHE A 316 34.20 -10.78 -46.81
CA PHE A 316 34.59 -11.20 -45.45
C PHE A 316 33.56 -10.83 -44.38
N THR A 317 32.55 -10.06 -44.75
CA THR A 317 31.58 -9.48 -43.82
C THR A 317 30.16 -9.77 -44.29
N ASP A 318 29.19 -9.65 -43.40
CA ASP A 318 27.79 -9.63 -43.80
C ASP A 318 27.47 -8.27 -44.42
N ALA A 319 27.89 -8.08 -45.67
CA ALA A 319 27.77 -6.81 -46.39
C ALA A 319 26.31 -6.36 -46.50
N THR A 320 25.38 -7.30 -46.57
CA THR A 320 23.94 -7.03 -46.59
C THR A 320 23.48 -6.45 -45.26
N LEU A 321 23.77 -7.11 -44.13
CA LEU A 321 23.46 -6.60 -42.79
C LEU A 321 24.12 -5.24 -42.56
N LEU A 322 25.40 -5.11 -42.88
CA LEU A 322 26.17 -3.90 -42.63
C LEU A 322 25.67 -2.71 -43.47
N SER A 323 25.31 -2.96 -44.73
CA SER A 323 24.73 -1.95 -45.61
C SER A 323 23.34 -1.51 -45.13
N GLN A 324 22.45 -2.47 -44.90
CA GLN A 324 21.07 -2.18 -44.51
C GLN A 324 20.95 -1.54 -43.12
N LYS A 325 21.74 -2.02 -42.14
CA LYS A 325 21.61 -1.57 -40.74
C LYS A 325 22.52 -0.40 -40.39
N TYR A 326 23.70 -0.30 -40.98
CA TYR A 326 24.72 0.70 -40.61
C TYR A 326 25.19 1.59 -41.76
N GLY A 327 24.66 1.43 -42.98
CA GLY A 327 25.04 2.28 -44.11
C GLY A 327 26.50 2.07 -44.54
N LEU A 328 26.92 0.80 -44.66
CA LEU A 328 28.26 0.39 -45.10
C LEU A 328 28.79 1.25 -46.27
N LYS A 329 29.93 1.92 -46.05
CA LYS A 329 30.62 2.68 -47.09
C LYS A 329 31.67 1.80 -47.78
N THR A 330 31.49 1.58 -49.07
CA THR A 330 32.43 0.84 -49.91
C THR A 330 33.37 1.78 -50.65
N ASP A 331 34.44 1.22 -51.21
CA ASP A 331 35.28 1.89 -52.19
C ASP A 331 34.52 2.14 -53.51
N ALA A 332 35.12 2.89 -54.43
CA ALA A 332 34.49 3.24 -55.71
C ALA A 332 34.06 2.02 -56.55
N SER A 333 34.72 0.87 -56.35
CA SER A 333 34.38 -0.39 -57.05
C SER A 333 33.22 -1.15 -56.39
N GLY A 334 32.84 -0.78 -55.17
CA GLY A 334 31.85 -1.52 -54.38
C GLY A 334 32.35 -2.86 -53.83
N THR A 335 33.63 -3.19 -54.03
CA THR A 335 34.17 -4.53 -53.69
C THR A 335 34.92 -4.57 -52.38
N LYS A 336 35.30 -3.40 -51.82
CA LYS A 336 36.02 -3.31 -50.56
C LYS A 336 35.42 -2.30 -49.58
N VAL A 337 35.72 -2.45 -48.30
CA VAL A 337 35.22 -1.65 -47.20
C VAL A 337 36.35 -1.25 -46.25
N SER A 338 36.30 -0.02 -45.72
CA SER A 338 37.16 0.37 -44.58
C SER A 338 36.61 -0.22 -43.29
N LEU A 339 37.40 -1.09 -42.65
CA LEU A 339 37.04 -1.70 -41.38
C LEU A 339 36.95 -0.67 -40.25
N ARG A 340 37.87 0.30 -40.23
CA ARG A 340 37.83 1.42 -39.28
C ARG A 340 36.56 2.24 -39.43
N LEU A 341 36.22 2.69 -40.64
CA LEU A 341 35.01 3.50 -40.84
C LEU A 341 33.74 2.73 -40.56
N THR A 342 33.72 1.42 -40.83
CA THR A 342 32.58 0.55 -40.53
C THR A 342 32.41 0.35 -39.03
N ALA A 343 33.48 -0.03 -38.32
CA ALA A 343 33.47 -0.16 -36.86
C ALA A 343 33.09 1.17 -36.19
N TRP A 344 33.63 2.29 -36.68
CA TRP A 344 33.30 3.62 -36.20
C TRP A 344 31.82 3.97 -36.39
N THR A 345 31.24 3.69 -37.55
CA THR A 345 29.82 3.92 -37.81
C THR A 345 28.93 3.09 -36.86
N ILE A 346 29.30 1.83 -36.62
CA ILE A 346 28.58 0.98 -35.66
C ILE A 346 28.71 1.53 -34.23
N TRP A 347 29.91 1.97 -33.83
CA TRP A 347 30.13 2.58 -32.51
C TRP A 347 29.34 3.88 -32.32
N GLN A 348 29.25 4.73 -33.34
CA GLN A 348 28.43 5.94 -33.26
C GLN A 348 26.96 5.62 -33.04
N LYS A 349 26.41 4.66 -33.79
CA LYS A 349 25.02 4.21 -33.62
C LYS A 349 24.78 3.64 -32.23
N ASN A 350 25.72 2.83 -31.75
CA ASN A 350 25.65 2.29 -30.40
C ASN A 350 25.72 3.39 -29.31
N SER A 351 26.56 4.41 -29.48
CA SER A 351 26.58 5.56 -28.57
C SER A 351 25.24 6.31 -28.53
N GLN A 352 24.50 6.38 -29.64
CA GLN A 352 23.14 6.92 -29.64
C GLN A 352 22.16 6.04 -28.85
N HIS A 353 22.21 4.71 -29.03
CA HIS A 353 21.41 3.78 -28.23
C HIS A 353 21.72 3.94 -26.74
N MET A 354 22.99 4.14 -26.37
CA MET A 354 23.38 4.35 -24.98
C MET A 354 22.88 5.67 -24.38
N GLN A 355 22.88 6.75 -25.16
CA GLN A 355 22.27 8.01 -24.75
C GLN A 355 20.77 7.86 -24.54
N GLN A 356 20.08 7.10 -25.40
CA GLN A 356 18.64 6.79 -25.23
C GLN A 356 18.39 5.97 -23.96
N VAL A 357 19.21 4.95 -23.68
CA VAL A 357 19.13 4.19 -22.41
C VAL A 357 19.31 5.13 -21.22
N GLN A 358 20.31 6.01 -21.25
CA GLN A 358 20.56 6.98 -20.17
C GLN A 358 19.36 7.89 -19.93
N GLN A 359 18.77 8.45 -20.99
CA GLN A 359 17.61 9.34 -20.92
C GLN A 359 16.38 8.62 -20.38
N GLN A 360 16.12 7.39 -20.86
CA GLN A 360 15.00 6.57 -20.39
C GLN A 360 15.20 6.10 -18.94
N MET A 361 16.44 5.89 -18.49
CA MET A 361 16.74 5.58 -17.09
C MET A 361 16.47 6.78 -16.16
N LEU A 362 16.70 8.00 -16.63
CA LEU A 362 16.43 9.21 -15.86
C LEU A 362 14.92 9.46 -15.66
N SER A 363 14.08 9.10 -16.63
CA SER A 363 12.62 9.24 -16.50
C SER A 363 11.98 8.20 -15.59
N LEU A 364 12.73 7.17 -15.19
CA LEU A 364 12.28 6.05 -14.36
C LEU A 364 12.74 6.12 -12.90
N ASN A 365 13.61 7.08 -12.54
CA ASN A 365 13.97 7.39 -11.15
C ASN A 365 13.02 8.45 -10.56
#